data_AF-A0AAD5P417-F1
#
_entry.id   AF-A0AAD5P417-F1
#
_cell.length_a   1.000
_cell.length_b   1.000
_cell.length_c   1.000
_cell.angle_alpha   90.00
_cell.angle_beta   90.00
_cell.angle_gamma   90.00
#
_symmetry.space_group_name_H-M   'P 1'
#
loop_
_entity.id
_entity.type
_entity.pdbx_description
1 polymer ?
#
loop_
_entity_poly.entity_id
_entity_poly.type
_entity_poly.pdbx_seq_one_letter_code
_entity_poly.pdbx_strand_id
1 'polypeptide(L)'
;MVWLSEKWAEVDKLNDTITQYAREYLTMNEKEARKLQVIRGRENWYETVDNEGVKILMNLDDATCDCGMWQMNGLPCTHAIAVFIMYNKEFPHNHVHWFYSKQAWQLTYEGVINPILDESRWEKVKVPHQQRKRLIKCPMHQLVQPKGLNLMNAVQAILQQHIWAMFAPK
;
A
#
# COMPACT_ATOMS: atom_id res chain seq x y z
N MET A 1 21.21 -12.93 2.84
CA MET A 1 20.23 -13.12 3.94
C MET A 1 20.37 -11.89 4.81
N VAL A 2 19.36 -11.03 4.88
CA VAL A 2 19.40 -9.83 5.72
C VAL A 2 18.77 -10.19 7.07
N TRP A 3 19.46 -9.92 8.17
CA TRP A 3 18.95 -10.23 9.50
C TRP A 3 17.90 -9.18 9.91
N LEU A 4 16.81 -9.61 10.58
CA LEU A 4 15.78 -8.66 11.06
C LEU A 4 16.35 -7.61 12.01
N SER A 5 17.36 -7.97 12.80
CA SER A 5 18.07 -7.06 13.69
C SER A 5 18.80 -5.95 12.93
N GLU A 6 19.32 -6.24 11.73
CA GLU A 6 19.95 -5.23 10.87
C GLU A 6 18.89 -4.25 10.35
N LYS A 7 17.71 -4.74 9.95
CA LYS A 7 16.58 -3.89 9.53
C LYS A 7 16.07 -3.00 10.65
N TRP A 8 15.97 -3.50 11.87
CA TRP A 8 15.67 -2.65 13.03
C TRP A 8 16.67 -1.53 13.23
N ALA A 9 17.97 -1.85 13.19
CA ALA A 9 19.01 -0.85 13.34
C ALA A 9 19.02 0.19 12.20
N GLU A 10 18.61 -0.17 10.98
CA GLU A 10 18.37 0.79 9.89
C GLU A 10 17.22 1.75 10.23
N VAL A 11 16.10 1.22 10.73
CA VAL A 11 14.92 2.02 11.06
C VAL A 11 15.16 2.96 12.24
N ASP A 12 15.91 2.54 13.25
CA ASP A 12 16.25 3.40 14.38
C ASP A 12 17.10 4.59 13.96
N LYS A 13 18.00 4.41 13.00
CA LYS A 13 18.84 5.48 12.42
C LYS A 13 18.05 6.43 11.51
N LEU A 14 16.87 6.03 11.04
CA LEU A 14 16.03 6.87 10.20
C LEU A 14 15.44 8.01 11.03
N ASN A 15 15.84 9.25 10.75
CA ASN A 15 15.34 10.43 11.47
C ASN A 15 13.97 10.92 10.96
N ASP A 16 13.51 10.35 9.86
CA ASP A 16 12.32 10.79 9.16
C ASP A 16 11.05 10.03 9.57
N THR A 17 9.89 10.62 9.28
CA THR A 17 8.58 10.02 9.55
C THR A 17 8.18 8.94 8.56
N ILE A 18 8.74 8.98 7.34
CA ILE A 18 8.46 8.05 6.25
C ILE A 18 9.72 7.25 5.86
N THR A 19 9.51 6.08 5.26
CA THR A 19 10.60 5.22 4.77
C THR A 19 11.48 5.93 3.74
N GLN A 20 12.75 5.51 3.65
CA GLN A 20 13.68 5.99 2.63
C GLN A 20 13.13 5.77 1.21
N TYR A 21 12.50 4.62 0.95
CA TYR A 21 11.87 4.33 -0.34
C TYR A 21 10.81 5.36 -0.71
N ALA A 22 9.88 5.65 0.20
CA ALA A 22 8.83 6.63 -0.06
C ALA A 22 9.41 8.03 -0.32
N ARG A 23 10.45 8.41 0.43
CA ARG A 23 11.16 9.68 0.22
C ARG A 23 11.81 9.78 -1.16
N GLU A 24 12.54 8.76 -1.56
CA GLU A 24 13.20 8.71 -2.87
C GLU A 24 12.17 8.74 -4.00
N TYR A 25 11.07 8.00 -3.84
CA TYR A 25 9.94 8.01 -4.77
C TYR A 25 9.31 9.40 -4.91
N LEU A 26 9.00 10.06 -3.79
CA LEU A 26 8.47 11.42 -3.79
C LEU A 26 9.46 12.41 -4.44
N THR A 27 10.75 12.33 -4.10
CA THR A 27 11.79 13.20 -4.66
C THR A 27 11.92 13.03 -6.17
N MET A 28 11.84 11.80 -6.67
CA MET A 28 11.85 11.51 -8.10
C MET A 28 10.61 12.09 -8.78
N ASN A 29 9.43 11.83 -8.22
CA ASN A 29 8.19 12.33 -8.79
C ASN A 29 8.08 13.86 -8.73
N GLU A 30 8.63 14.51 -7.70
CA GLU A 30 8.72 15.97 -7.61
C GLU A 30 9.56 16.60 -8.73
N LYS A 31 10.55 15.89 -9.27
CA LYS A 31 11.33 16.37 -10.43
C LYS A 31 10.50 16.30 -11.71
N GLU A 32 9.77 15.20 -11.89
CA GLU A 32 8.91 15.00 -13.06
C GLU A 32 7.67 15.89 -13.02
N ALA A 33 7.10 16.11 -11.83
CA ALA A 33 5.93 16.95 -11.60
C ALA A 33 6.14 18.39 -12.08
N ARG A 34 7.36 18.94 -11.98
CA ARG A 34 7.70 20.31 -12.44
C ARG A 34 7.58 20.48 -13.96
N LYS A 35 7.51 19.38 -14.71
CA LYS A 35 7.36 19.41 -16.17
C LYS A 35 5.89 19.46 -16.61
N LEU A 36 4.97 19.22 -15.69
CA LEU A 36 3.54 19.15 -15.98
C LEU A 36 2.89 20.53 -15.81
N GLN A 37 1.93 20.83 -16.70
CA GLN A 37 1.01 21.94 -16.50
C GLN A 37 -0.17 21.45 -15.68
N VAL A 38 -0.68 22.32 -14.80
CA VAL A 38 -1.84 21.98 -13.95
C VAL A 38 -2.95 22.99 -14.19
N ILE A 39 -4.14 22.48 -14.47
CA ILE A 39 -5.37 23.23 -14.65
C ILE A 39 -6.29 22.86 -13.50
N ARG A 40 -6.74 23.86 -12.75
CA ARG A 40 -7.72 23.66 -11.68
C ARG A 40 -9.13 23.52 -12.27
N GLY A 41 -9.81 22.43 -11.90
CA GLY A 41 -11.22 22.19 -12.20
C GLY A 41 -12.15 22.75 -11.13
N ARG A 42 -13.35 22.18 -11.04
CA ARG A 42 -14.33 22.52 -10.01
C ARG A 42 -13.96 21.80 -8.70
N GLU A 43 -14.13 22.47 -7.56
CA GLU A 43 -13.82 21.91 -6.23
C GLU A 43 -12.34 21.48 -6.12
N ASN A 44 -12.09 20.21 -5.79
CA ASN A 44 -10.77 19.60 -5.64
C ASN A 44 -10.42 18.67 -6.82
N TRP A 45 -11.05 18.89 -7.97
CA TRP A 45 -10.68 18.28 -9.24
C TRP A 45 -9.58 19.08 -9.93
N TYR A 46 -8.61 18.37 -10.51
CA TYR A 46 -7.49 18.94 -11.24
C TYR A 46 -7.20 18.13 -12.49
N GLU A 47 -6.78 18.82 -13.54
CA GLU A 47 -6.29 18.24 -14.78
C GLU A 47 -4.82 18.58 -14.94
N THR A 48 -3.97 17.57 -15.12
CA THR A 48 -2.57 17.77 -15.45
C THR A 48 -2.31 17.46 -16.91
N VAL A 49 -1.52 18.29 -17.57
CA VAL A 49 -1.14 18.13 -18.97
C VAL A 49 0.37 17.98 -19.07
N ASP A 50 0.84 16.92 -19.72
CA ASP A 50 2.26 16.73 -20.00
C ASP A 50 2.74 17.53 -21.22
N ASN A 51 4.02 17.40 -21.56
CA ASN A 51 4.60 18.09 -22.72
C ASN A 51 4.11 17.53 -24.06
N GLU A 52 3.52 16.33 -24.07
CA GLU A 52 2.96 15.66 -25.25
C GLU A 52 1.46 15.98 -25.43
N GLY A 53 0.86 16.70 -24.48
CA GLY A 53 -0.55 17.08 -24.48
C GLY A 53 -1.49 16.03 -23.87
N VAL A 54 -0.96 14.98 -23.24
CA VAL A 54 -1.75 13.97 -22.54
C VAL A 54 -2.34 14.59 -21.28
N LYS A 55 -3.66 14.42 -21.14
CA LYS A 55 -4.45 14.97 -20.03
C LYS A 55 -4.79 13.86 -19.05
N ILE A 56 -4.49 14.10 -17.78
CA ILE A 56 -4.80 13.19 -16.68
C ILE A 56 -5.65 13.94 -15.67
N LEU A 57 -6.82 13.39 -15.34
CA LEU A 57 -7.70 13.93 -14.32
C LEU A 57 -7.38 13.33 -12.95
N MET A 58 -7.61 14.10 -11.90
CA MET A 58 -7.44 13.65 -10.52
C MET A 58 -8.33 14.41 -9.54
N ASN A 59 -8.65 13.78 -8.41
CA ASN A 59 -9.36 14.37 -7.28
C ASN A 59 -8.51 14.24 -6.00
N LEU A 60 -8.25 15.37 -5.33
CA LEU A 60 -7.48 15.38 -4.09
C LEU A 60 -8.25 14.85 -2.88
N ASP A 61 -9.56 15.05 -2.81
CA ASP A 61 -10.37 14.60 -1.65
C ASP A 61 -10.39 13.08 -1.54
N ASP A 62 -10.48 12.41 -2.69
CA ASP A 62 -10.52 10.95 -2.77
C ASP A 62 -9.11 10.33 -2.88
N ALA A 63 -8.06 11.15 -2.95
CA ALA A 63 -6.69 10.71 -3.27
C ALA A 63 -6.64 9.83 -4.55
N THR A 64 -7.36 10.24 -5.60
CA THR A 64 -7.49 9.48 -6.85
C THR A 64 -6.82 10.20 -8.01
N CYS A 65 -6.19 9.44 -8.90
CA CYS A 65 -5.63 9.92 -10.15
C CYS A 65 -5.90 8.90 -11.26
N ASP A 66 -6.23 9.36 -12.46
CA ASP A 66 -6.51 8.48 -13.61
C ASP A 66 -5.31 7.62 -14.02
N CYS A 67 -4.08 8.02 -13.65
CA CYS A 67 -2.90 7.18 -13.85
C CYS A 67 -2.91 5.90 -12.99
N GLY A 68 -3.79 5.79 -11.99
CA GLY A 68 -3.92 4.64 -11.08
C GLY A 68 -2.78 4.46 -10.08
N MET A 69 -1.64 5.13 -10.27
CA MET A 69 -0.44 4.94 -9.46
C MET A 69 -0.63 5.34 -8.00
N TRP A 70 -1.46 6.35 -7.72
CA TRP A 70 -1.71 6.78 -6.34
C TRP A 70 -2.51 5.72 -5.58
N GLN A 71 -3.55 5.17 -6.19
CA GLN A 71 -4.41 4.15 -5.62
C GLN A 71 -3.67 2.82 -5.44
N MET A 72 -2.81 2.45 -6.39
CA MET A 72 -2.05 1.20 -6.33
C MET A 72 -0.92 1.26 -5.31
N ASN A 73 -0.15 2.34 -5.29
CA ASN A 73 1.04 2.44 -4.45
C ASN A 73 0.73 3.06 -3.08
N GLY A 74 -0.39 3.75 -2.89
CA GLY A 74 -0.62 4.57 -1.69
C GLY A 74 0.36 5.73 -1.54
N LEU A 75 1.04 6.12 -2.63
CA LEU A 75 1.99 7.23 -2.68
C LEU A 75 1.51 8.23 -3.73
N PRO A 76 1.56 9.54 -3.46
CA PRO A 76 1.25 10.56 -4.45
C PRO A 76 2.03 10.36 -5.76
N CYS A 77 1.31 10.28 -6.87
CA CYS A 77 1.90 10.20 -8.20
C CYS A 77 2.49 11.55 -8.63
N THR A 78 3.21 11.55 -9.75
CA THR A 78 3.77 12.78 -10.37
C THR A 78 2.71 13.86 -10.60
N HIS A 79 1.52 13.47 -11.07
CA HIS A 79 0.39 14.39 -11.30
C HIS A 79 -0.10 15.04 -9.99
N ALA A 80 -0.27 14.24 -8.94
CA ALA A 80 -0.69 14.73 -7.62
C ALA A 80 0.31 15.71 -7.02
N ILE A 81 1.58 15.38 -7.13
CA ILE A 81 2.67 16.24 -6.66
C ILE A 81 2.70 17.55 -7.45
N ALA A 82 2.44 17.54 -8.75
CA ALA A 82 2.34 18.77 -9.54
C ALA A 82 1.22 19.68 -9.01
N VAL A 83 0.06 19.13 -8.68
CA VAL A 83 -1.05 19.88 -8.08
C VAL A 83 -0.66 20.46 -6.71
N PHE A 84 0.00 19.67 -5.85
CA PHE A 84 0.43 20.14 -4.53
C PHE A 84 1.41 21.32 -4.63
N ILE A 85 2.36 21.25 -5.56
CA ILE A 85 3.34 22.32 -5.81
C ILE A 85 2.64 23.59 -6.30
N MET A 86 1.65 23.48 -7.18
CA MET A 86 1.06 24.63 -7.87
C MET A 86 -0.08 25.31 -7.08
N TYR A 87 -0.96 24.55 -6.42
CA TYR A 87 -2.22 25.08 -5.88
C TYR A 87 -2.37 24.94 -4.37
N ASN A 88 -2.05 23.78 -3.79
CA ASN A 88 -2.39 23.49 -2.40
C ASN A 88 -1.30 23.86 -1.40
N LYS A 89 -0.04 24.05 -1.85
CA LYS A 89 1.13 24.23 -0.96
C LYS A 89 1.23 23.15 0.13
N GLU A 90 0.65 21.99 -0.13
CA GLU A 90 0.69 20.85 0.75
C GLU A 90 1.99 20.08 0.54
N PHE A 91 2.51 19.49 1.61
CA PHE A 91 3.67 18.62 1.51
C PHE A 91 3.21 17.23 1.02
N PRO A 92 3.80 16.67 -0.06
CA PRO A 92 3.47 15.32 -0.53
C PRO A 92 3.60 14.25 0.57
N HIS A 93 4.47 14.50 1.55
CA HIS A 93 4.70 13.65 2.72
C HIS A 93 3.42 13.39 3.55
N ASN A 94 2.48 14.34 3.58
CA ASN A 94 1.23 14.21 4.35
C ASN A 94 0.21 13.29 3.67
N HIS A 95 0.40 13.01 2.38
CA HIS A 95 -0.49 12.20 1.55
C HIS A 95 0.06 10.80 1.29
N VAL A 96 1.13 10.43 2.01
CA VAL A 96 1.73 9.09 1.99
C VAL A 96 0.91 8.16 2.86
N HIS A 97 0.56 7.00 2.32
CA HIS A 97 -0.16 5.98 3.07
C HIS A 97 0.64 5.51 4.29
N TRP A 98 -0.06 5.24 5.40
CA TRP A 98 0.51 4.84 6.70
C TRP A 98 1.54 3.71 6.60
N PHE A 99 1.35 2.80 5.65
CA PHE A 99 2.22 1.65 5.41
C PHE A 99 3.69 2.03 5.18
N TYR A 100 3.96 3.24 4.68
CA TYR A 100 5.31 3.75 4.48
C TYR A 100 5.83 4.58 5.65
N SER A 101 5.13 4.64 6.77
CA SER A 101 5.61 5.33 7.96
C SER A 101 6.74 4.54 8.64
N LYS A 102 7.61 5.25 9.37
CA LYS A 102 8.60 4.63 10.26
C LYS A 102 7.94 3.68 11.26
N GLN A 103 6.78 4.06 11.79
CA GLN A 103 6.03 3.25 12.74
C GLN A 103 5.56 1.92 12.13
N ALA A 104 5.01 1.94 10.91
CA ALA A 104 4.63 0.72 10.20
C ALA A 104 5.83 -0.20 9.97
N TRP A 105 6.99 0.39 9.64
CA TRP A 105 8.23 -0.36 9.51
C TRP A 105 8.62 -1.03 10.84
N GLN A 106 8.64 -0.28 11.95
CA GLN A 106 8.95 -0.84 13.27
C GLN A 106 8.02 -2.00 13.63
N LEU A 107 6.70 -1.82 13.49
CA LEU A 107 5.72 -2.88 13.77
C LEU A 107 5.93 -4.13 12.90
N THR A 108 6.35 -3.95 11.64
CA THR A 108 6.58 -5.07 10.71
C THR A 108 7.71 -5.98 11.19
N TYR A 109 8.74 -5.40 11.83
CA TYR A 109 9.92 -6.15 12.24
C TYR A 109 9.97 -6.44 13.74
N GLU A 110 9.05 -5.93 14.56
CA GLU A 110 9.05 -6.06 16.04
C GLU A 110 9.15 -7.50 16.55
N GLY A 111 8.68 -8.45 15.75
CA GLY A 111 8.77 -9.86 16.08
C GLY A 111 10.20 -10.41 16.09
N VAL A 112 10.41 -11.43 16.93
CA VAL A 112 11.63 -12.22 16.96
C VAL A 112 11.43 -13.47 16.10
N ILE A 113 12.30 -13.67 15.09
CA ILE A 113 12.38 -14.96 14.41
C ILE A 113 13.22 -15.90 15.26
N ASN A 114 12.59 -16.94 15.79
CA ASN A 114 13.31 -17.99 16.51
C ASN A 114 14.17 -18.79 15.53
N PRO A 115 15.42 -19.14 15.90
CA PRO A 115 16.25 -20.00 15.07
C PRO A 115 15.54 -21.34 14.85
N ILE A 116 15.53 -21.78 13.58
CA ILE A 116 15.05 -23.12 13.25
C ILE A 116 16.06 -24.11 13.83
N LEU A 117 15.56 -25.10 14.57
CA LEU A 117 16.39 -26.17 15.10
C LEU A 117 17.07 -26.93 13.95
N ASP A 118 18.17 -27.61 14.23
CA ASP A 118 18.78 -28.50 13.24
C ASP A 118 17.77 -29.57 12.77
N GLU A 119 17.90 -30.01 11.51
CA GLU A 119 16.98 -30.98 10.89
C GLU A 119 16.89 -32.28 11.70
N SER A 120 18.00 -32.69 12.35
CA SER A 120 18.04 -33.86 13.23
C SER A 120 17.07 -33.78 14.42
N ARG A 121 16.67 -32.57 14.82
CA ARG A 121 15.77 -32.29 15.95
C ARG A 121 14.34 -32.02 15.51
N TRP A 122 14.05 -32.03 14.21
CA TRP A 122 12.69 -31.84 13.74
C TRP A 122 11.84 -33.05 14.09
N GLU A 123 10.61 -32.79 14.53
CA GLU A 123 9.65 -33.86 14.78
C GLU A 123 9.35 -34.58 13.47
N LYS A 124 9.50 -35.91 13.46
CA LYS A 124 9.16 -36.74 12.31
C LYS A 124 7.65 -36.78 12.17
N VAL A 125 7.11 -35.87 11.37
CA VAL A 125 5.69 -35.86 11.03
C VAL A 125 5.38 -37.13 10.24
N LYS A 126 4.58 -38.03 10.83
CA LYS A 126 3.96 -39.14 10.10
C LYS A 126 2.85 -38.56 9.23
N VAL A 127 3.20 -37.96 8.10
CA VAL A 127 2.22 -37.59 7.07
C VAL A 127 1.63 -38.88 6.51
N PRO A 128 0.31 -39.14 6.63
CA PRO A 128 -0.32 -40.23 5.90
C PRO A 128 -0.03 -40.04 4.41
N HIS A 129 0.41 -41.10 3.73
CA HIS A 129 0.88 -41.07 2.33
C HIS A 129 -0.20 -40.69 1.29
N GLN A 130 -1.35 -40.19 1.70
CA GLN A 130 -2.39 -39.70 0.81
C GLN A 130 -2.79 -38.29 1.19
N GLN A 131 -2.04 -37.34 0.64
CA GLN A 131 -2.61 -36.27 -0.14
C GLN A 131 -1.51 -35.78 -1.08
N ARG A 132 -1.42 -36.41 -2.27
CA ARG A 132 -0.92 -35.67 -3.44
C ARG A 132 -1.67 -34.36 -3.42
N LYS A 133 -0.94 -33.24 -3.36
CA LYS A 133 -1.50 -31.89 -3.48
C LYS A 133 -2.53 -31.95 -4.60
N ARG A 134 -3.83 -31.96 -4.28
CA ARG A 134 -4.79 -31.45 -5.26
C ARG A 134 -4.32 -30.03 -5.41
N LEU A 135 -3.68 -29.73 -6.53
CA LEU A 135 -3.48 -28.35 -6.95
C LEU A 135 -4.89 -27.76 -6.85
N ILE A 136 -5.15 -27.00 -5.80
CA ILE A 136 -6.27 -26.08 -5.81
C ILE A 136 -5.86 -25.17 -6.94
N LYS A 137 -6.39 -25.41 -8.14
CA LYS A 137 -6.23 -24.48 -9.24
C LYS A 137 -6.73 -23.18 -8.66
N CYS A 138 -5.81 -22.23 -8.48
CA CYS A 138 -6.20 -20.86 -8.20
C CYS A 138 -7.21 -20.52 -9.30
N PRO A 139 -8.47 -20.18 -8.98
CA PRO A 139 -9.41 -19.76 -10.01
C PRO A 139 -8.78 -18.53 -10.64
N MET A 140 -8.20 -18.72 -11.82
CA MET A 140 -7.64 -17.63 -12.59
C MET A 140 -8.86 -16.82 -13.01
N HIS A 141 -9.12 -15.74 -12.28
CA HIS A 141 -9.99 -14.63 -12.63
C HIS A 141 -11.36 -15.02 -13.21
N GLN A 142 -12.38 -14.99 -12.36
CA GLN A 142 -13.54 -14.17 -12.71
C GLN A 142 -13.68 -13.13 -11.61
N LEU A 143 -13.22 -11.91 -11.92
CA LEU A 143 -13.77 -10.73 -11.26
C LEU A 143 -15.26 -10.71 -11.58
N VAL A 144 -16.06 -11.37 -10.74
CA VAL A 144 -17.49 -11.10 -10.69
C VAL A 144 -17.59 -9.71 -10.08
N GLN A 145 -17.71 -8.69 -10.92
CA GLN A 145 -18.15 -7.39 -10.46
C GLN A 145 -19.52 -7.57 -9.81
N PRO A 146 -19.70 -7.25 -8.52
CA PRO A 146 -21.04 -7.19 -7.96
C PRO A 146 -21.74 -5.99 -8.61
N LYS A 147 -22.63 -6.27 -9.55
CA LYS A 147 -23.60 -5.26 -10.00
C LYS A 147 -24.48 -4.91 -8.79
N GLY A 148 -24.29 -3.72 -8.25
CA GLY A 148 -25.28 -3.02 -7.42
C GLY A 148 -25.31 -3.37 -5.94
N LEU A 149 -24.21 -3.21 -5.18
CA LEU A 149 -24.29 -3.04 -3.72
C LEU A 149 -23.61 -1.72 -3.28
N ASN A 150 -24.37 -0.88 -2.58
CA ASN A 150 -23.91 0.38 -2.01
C ASN A 150 -22.82 0.15 -0.94
N LEU A 151 -21.77 0.96 -1.01
CA LEU A 151 -20.52 0.89 -0.22
C LEU A 151 -20.71 0.80 1.30
N MET A 152 -21.84 1.25 1.83
CA MET A 152 -22.12 1.22 3.27
C MET A 152 -22.31 -0.20 3.84
N ASN A 153 -22.84 -1.14 3.04
CA ASN A 153 -23.13 -2.49 3.55
C ASN A 153 -21.92 -3.43 3.50
N ALA A 154 -20.92 -3.13 2.67
CA ALA A 154 -19.70 -3.94 2.55
C ALA A 154 -18.78 -3.78 3.77
N VAL A 155 -18.66 -2.55 4.30
CA VAL A 155 -17.86 -2.26 5.50
C VAL A 155 -18.50 -2.91 6.73
N GLN A 156 -19.83 -2.92 6.82
CA GLN A 156 -20.57 -3.57 7.91
C GLN A 156 -20.43 -5.10 7.90
N ALA A 157 -20.43 -5.73 6.71
CA ALA A 157 -20.25 -7.17 6.58
C ALA A 157 -18.84 -7.65 6.98
N ILE A 158 -17.81 -6.84 6.73
CA ILE A 158 -16.42 -7.16 7.11
C ILE A 158 -16.24 -7.03 8.63
N LEU A 159 -16.82 -5.99 9.25
CA LEU A 159 -16.80 -5.80 10.70
C LEU A 159 -17.52 -6.92 11.46
N GLN A 160 -18.60 -7.48 10.91
CA GLN A 160 -19.36 -8.55 11.57
C GLN A 160 -18.60 -9.90 11.60
N GLN A 161 -17.72 -10.17 10.61
CA GLN A 161 -16.98 -11.44 10.53
C GLN A 161 -15.83 -11.54 11.54
N HIS A 162 -15.26 -10.40 11.97
CA HIS A 162 -14.17 -10.38 12.95
C HIS A 162 -14.65 -10.53 14.40
N ILE A 163 -15.90 -10.19 14.72
CA ILE A 163 -16.44 -10.27 16.10
C ILE A 163 -16.85 -11.70 16.49
N TRP A 164 -17.33 -12.52 15.55
CA TRP A 164 -17.75 -13.90 15.84
C TRP A 164 -16.59 -14.87 16.14
N ALA A 165 -15.37 -14.57 15.68
CA ALA A 165 -14.20 -15.41 15.93
C ALA A 165 -13.61 -15.26 17.35
N MET A 166 -14.00 -14.21 18.10
CA MET A 166 -13.48 -13.94 19.44
C MET A 166 -14.31 -14.55 20.58
N PHE A 167 -15.54 -15.03 20.33
CA PHE A 167 -16.45 -15.50 21.39
C PHE A 167 -16.98 -16.94 21.21
N ALA A 168 -16.44 -17.72 20.28
CA ALA A 168 -16.80 -19.15 20.20
C ALA A 168 -16.01 -19.95 21.27
N PRO A 169 -16.69 -20.65 22.21
CA PRO A 169 -16.00 -21.54 23.14
C PRO A 169 -15.43 -22.76 22.41
N LYS A 170 -14.28 -23.26 22.90
CA LYS A 170 -13.56 -24.43 22.37
C LYS A 170 -14.38 -25.72 22.49
#